data_AF-A0A7V6WHW3-F1
#
_entry.id   AF-A0A7V6WHW3-F1
#
_cell.length_a   1.000
_cell.length_b   1.000
_cell.length_c   1.000
_cell.angle_alpha   90.00
_cell.angle_beta   90.00
_cell.angle_gamma   90.00
#
_symmetry.space_group_name_H-M   'P 1'
#
loop_
_entity.id
_entity.type
_entity.pdbx_description
1 polymer ?
#
loop_
_entity_poly.entity_id
_entity_poly.type
_entity_poly.pdbx_seq_one_letter_code
_entity_poly.pdbx_strand_id
1 'polypeptide(L)'
;MMEGVQTKTINLSVNGKSYSVTVKASDYLLDVLRNELLLPGTKRGCDNGECGACTVLINGEPVNSCLYLAIRAEGKEITTIEGLGTEENLH
;
A
#
# COMPACT_ATOMS: atom_id res chain seq x y z
N MET A 1 20.69 18.24 14.84
CA MET A 1 19.98 18.86 13.70
C MET A 1 19.35 17.73 12.92
N MET A 2 18.04 17.53 13.02
CA MET A 2 17.33 16.55 12.18
C MET A 2 16.59 17.36 11.11
N GLU A 3 17.15 17.32 9.90
CA GLU A 3 16.64 18.01 8.72
C GLU A 3 15.21 17.54 8.41
N GLY A 4 14.37 18.49 7.99
CA GLY A 4 12.93 18.33 7.86
C GLY A 4 12.54 17.09 7.08
N VAL A 5 11.79 16.20 7.71
CA VAL A 5 11.16 15.08 7.04
C VAL A 5 10.11 15.64 6.09
N GLN A 6 10.44 15.69 4.79
CA GLN A 6 9.53 16.17 3.76
C GLN A 6 8.35 15.19 3.62
N THR A 7 7.20 15.59 4.14
CA THR A 7 5.92 14.91 3.96
C THR A 7 5.19 15.49 2.75
N LYS A 8 4.53 14.62 1.98
CA LYS A 8 3.68 14.99 0.85
C LYS A 8 2.32 14.33 1.03
N THR A 9 1.25 15.11 0.88
CA THR A 9 -0.09 14.55 0.76
C THR A 9 -0.28 14.05 -0.66
N ILE A 10 -0.63 12.76 -0.79
CA ILE A 10 -0.87 12.09 -2.06
C ILE A 10 -2.27 11.46 -2.06
N ASN A 11 -2.83 11.28 -3.26
CA ASN A 11 -4.07 10.55 -3.46
C ASN A 11 -3.77 9.13 -3.95
N LEU A 12 -4.23 8.14 -3.19
CA LEU A 12 -4.14 6.72 -3.50
C LEU A 12 -5.51 6.17 -3.85
N SER A 13 -5.63 5.40 -4.92
CA SER A 13 -6.85 4.65 -5.24
C SER A 13 -6.65 3.20 -4.79
N VAL A 14 -7.34 2.78 -3.73
CA VAL A 14 -7.21 1.42 -3.16
C VAL A 14 -8.56 0.74 -3.14
N ASN A 15 -8.66 -0.45 -3.76
CA ASN A 15 -9.90 -1.24 -3.88
C ASN A 15 -11.08 -0.41 -4.44
N GLY A 16 -10.81 0.44 -5.44
CA GLY A 16 -11.80 1.33 -6.05
C GLY A 16 -12.19 2.56 -5.21
N LYS A 17 -11.57 2.78 -4.04
CA LYS A 17 -11.81 3.94 -3.17
C LYS A 17 -10.61 4.88 -3.17
N SER A 18 -10.86 6.19 -3.24
CA SER A 18 -9.80 7.19 -3.16
C SER A 18 -9.51 7.58 -1.70
N TYR A 19 -8.25 7.53 -1.31
CA TYR A 19 -7.72 7.91 0.00
C TYR A 19 -6.73 9.06 -0.17
N SER A 20 -6.82 10.07 0.69
CA SER A 20 -5.83 11.14 0.77
C SER A 20 -4.98 10.91 2.01
N VAL A 21 -3.69 10.65 1.82
CA VAL A 21 -2.76 10.32 2.91
C VAL A 21 -1.51 11.18 2.85
N THR A 22 -1.00 11.54 4.01
CA THR A 22 0.24 12.30 4.14
C THR A 22 1.38 11.33 4.40
N VAL A 23 2.25 11.17 3.41
CA VAL A 23 3.35 10.20 3.46
C VAL A 23 4.70 10.90 3.41
N LYS A 24 5.72 10.29 4.00
CA LYS A 24 7.12 10.70 3.84
C LYS A 24 7.66 10.09 2.54
N ALA A 25 8.70 10.70 1.98
CA ALA A 25 9.38 10.16 0.80
C ALA A 25 9.94 8.73 1.02
N SER A 26 10.20 8.35 2.28
CA SER A 26 10.71 7.05 2.71
C SER A 26 9.63 6.04 3.11
N ASP A 27 8.34 6.42 3.10
CA ASP A 27 7.29 5.51 3.57
C ASP A 27 6.99 4.45 2.51
N TYR A 28 7.00 3.19 2.94
CA TYR A 28 6.63 2.06 2.12
C TYR A 28 5.12 1.92 2.02
N LEU A 29 4.65 1.41 0.88
CA LEU A 29 3.24 1.21 0.59
C LEU A 29 2.61 0.24 1.61
N LEU A 30 3.35 -0.79 2.05
CA LEU A 30 2.89 -1.72 3.08
C LEU A 30 2.49 -0.99 4.38
N ASP A 31 3.32 -0.05 4.84
CA ASP A 31 3.06 0.70 6.07
C ASP A 31 1.86 1.63 5.91
N VAL A 32 1.75 2.30 4.77
CA VAL A 32 0.61 3.18 4.49
C VAL A 32 -0.70 2.40 4.41
N LEU A 33 -0.72 1.26 3.72
CA LEU A 33 -1.91 0.41 3.64
C LEU A 33 -2.36 -0.09 5.03
N ARG A 34 -1.42 -0.54 5.86
CA ARG A 34 -1.74 -1.17 7.14
C ARG A 34 -2.01 -0.18 8.27
N ASN A 35 -1.23 0.89 8.36
CA ASN A 35 -1.26 1.82 9.49
C ASN A 35 -2.15 3.03 9.19
N GLU A 36 -2.07 3.59 7.97
CA GLU A 36 -2.84 4.79 7.62
C GLU A 36 -4.23 4.43 7.08
N LEU A 37 -4.32 3.43 6.18
CA LEU A 37 -5.60 3.00 5.59
C LEU A 37 -6.30 1.91 6.40
N LEU A 38 -5.64 1.37 7.43
CA LEU A 38 -6.17 0.30 8.29
C LEU A 38 -6.67 -0.92 7.49
N LEU A 39 -5.93 -1.30 6.45
CA LEU A 39 -6.17 -2.48 5.61
C LEU A 39 -5.16 -3.59 5.99
N PRO A 40 -5.46 -4.43 7.00
CA PRO A 40 -4.49 -5.36 7.57
C PRO A 40 -4.32 -6.63 6.75
N GLY A 41 -5.08 -6.85 5.67
CA GLY A 41 -5.07 -8.06 4.85
C GLY A 41 -3.71 -8.33 4.23
N THR A 42 -3.05 -7.29 3.72
CA THR A 42 -1.67 -7.36 3.23
C THR A 42 -0.70 -7.53 4.41
N LYS A 43 0.14 -8.59 4.42
CA LYS A 43 0.93 -8.97 5.60
C LYS A 43 2.40 -8.56 5.51
N ARG A 44 2.97 -8.22 6.66
CA ARG A 44 4.41 -8.07 6.85
C ARG A 44 5.02 -9.43 7.19
N GLY A 45 5.96 -9.90 6.38
CA GLY A 45 6.63 -11.20 6.55
C GLY A 45 8.14 -11.04 6.73
N CYS A 46 8.87 -10.88 5.61
CA CYS A 46 10.34 -10.77 5.60
C CYS A 46 10.89 -9.35 5.43
N ASP A 47 10.09 -8.39 4.97
CA ASP A 47 10.50 -7.02 4.59
C ASP A 47 11.61 -6.85 3.54
N ASN A 48 12.16 -7.95 3.03
CA ASN A 48 13.17 -7.97 1.95
C ASN A 48 12.63 -8.45 0.59
N GLY A 49 11.29 -8.56 0.43
CA GLY A 49 10.67 -9.01 -0.82
C GLY A 49 10.78 -10.51 -1.15
N GLU A 50 11.29 -11.33 -0.23
CA GLU A 50 11.52 -12.76 -0.45
C GLU A 50 10.28 -13.63 -0.23
N CYS A 51 9.39 -13.24 0.70
CA CYS A 51 8.25 -14.10 1.11
C CYS A 51 6.96 -13.87 0.32
N GLY A 52 6.80 -12.76 -0.40
CA GLY A 52 5.57 -12.41 -1.12
C GLY A 52 4.33 -12.12 -0.26
N ALA A 53 4.41 -12.18 1.07
CA ALA A 53 3.25 -11.97 1.96
C ALA A 53 2.64 -10.55 1.87
N CYS A 54 3.42 -9.59 1.34
CA CYS A 54 3.03 -8.20 1.14
C CYS A 54 2.60 -7.88 -0.29
N THR A 55 2.32 -8.89 -1.11
CA THR A 55 1.95 -8.68 -2.51
C THR A 55 0.61 -7.96 -2.62
N VAL A 56 0.59 -6.89 -3.40
CA VAL A 56 -0.62 -6.17 -3.83
C VAL A 56 -0.59 -6.03 -5.34
N LEU A 57 -1.73 -5.79 -5.96
CA LEU A 57 -1.77 -5.45 -7.39
C LEU A 57 -1.69 -3.93 -7.54
N ILE A 58 -0.82 -3.45 -8.41
CA ILE A 58 -0.75 -2.06 -8.82
C ILE A 58 -1.02 -2.02 -10.31
N ASN A 59 -2.13 -1.42 -10.74
CA ASN A 59 -2.63 -1.44 -12.11
C ASN A 59 -2.71 -2.87 -12.70
N GLY A 60 -3.06 -3.86 -11.86
CA GLY A 60 -3.14 -5.28 -12.23
C GLY A 60 -1.81 -6.05 -12.14
N GLU A 61 -0.67 -5.40 -11.91
CA GLU A 61 0.62 -6.08 -11.79
C GLU A 61 0.95 -6.42 -10.32
N PRO A 62 1.38 -7.65 -9.99
CA PRO A 62 1.74 -8.03 -8.63
C PRO A 62 3.06 -7.38 -8.20
N VAL A 63 3.03 -6.66 -7.08
CA VAL A 63 4.17 -5.92 -6.53
C VAL A 63 4.30 -6.17 -5.03
N ASN A 64 5.54 -6.39 -4.57
CA ASN A 64 5.86 -6.43 -3.14
C ASN A 64 5.76 -5.03 -2.52
N SER A 65 4.67 -4.76 -1.79
CA SER A 65 4.42 -3.45 -1.17
C SER A 65 5.46 -3.06 -0.10
N CYS A 66 6.21 -4.01 0.47
CA CYS A 66 7.27 -3.73 1.45
C CYS A 66 8.51 -3.06 0.82
N LEU A 67 8.69 -3.18 -0.50
CA LEU A 67 9.80 -2.56 -1.24
C LEU A 67 9.33 -1.40 -2.14
N TYR A 68 8.02 -1.14 -2.18
CA TYR A 68 7.43 -0.10 -3.02
C TYR A 68 7.15 1.16 -2.20
N LEU A 69 7.62 2.32 -2.66
CA LEU A 69 7.37 3.59 -1.96
C LEU A 69 5.95 4.08 -2.19
N ALA A 70 5.27 4.52 -1.12
CA ALA A 70 3.89 4.99 -1.19
C ALA A 70 3.73 6.19 -2.15
N ILE A 71 4.71 7.10 -2.18
CA ILE A 71 4.70 8.26 -3.09
C ILE A 71 4.65 7.86 -4.57
N ARG A 72 5.18 6.69 -4.94
CA ARG A 72 5.15 6.18 -6.32
C ARG A 72 3.82 5.51 -6.67
N ALA A 73 2.93 5.33 -5.71
CA ALA A 73 1.60 4.77 -5.92
C ALA A 73 0.55 5.85 -6.19
N GLU A 74 0.91 7.12 -6.07
CA GLU A 74 0.04 8.25 -6.43
C GLU A 74 -0.48 8.10 -7.86
N GLY A 75 -1.81 8.19 -8.02
CA GLY A 75 -2.48 8.06 -9.32
C GLY A 75 -2.56 6.64 -9.89
N LYS A 76 -2.09 5.61 -9.16
CA LYS A 76 -2.24 4.20 -9.56
C LYS A 76 -3.42 3.54 -8.85
N GLU A 77 -3.98 2.52 -9.48
CA GLU A 77 -5.00 1.67 -8.87
C GLU A 77 -4.32 0.54 -8.09
N ILE A 78 -4.59 0.46 -6.80
CA ILE A 78 -4.07 -0.57 -5.91
C ILE A 78 -5.20 -1.52 -5.55
N THR A 79 -5.00 -2.82 -5.73
CA THR A 79 -5.93 -3.85 -5.26
C THR A 79 -5.23 -4.69 -4.19
N THR A 80 -5.83 -4.74 -3.00
CA THR A 80 -5.41 -5.62 -1.91
C THR A 80 -6.35 -6.83 -1.83
N ILE A 81 -6.04 -7.77 -0.94
CA ILE A 81 -6.89 -8.95 -0.74
C ILE A 81 -8.32 -8.58 -0.35
N GLU A 82 -8.50 -7.52 0.44
CA GLU A 82 -9.81 -7.00 0.83
C GLU A 82 -10.65 -6.49 -0.36
N GLY A 83 -10.02 -6.18 -1.49
CA GLY A 83 -10.70 -5.76 -2.72
C GLY A 83 -11.10 -6.90 -3.64
N LEU A 84 -10.57 -8.11 -3.42
CA LEU A 84 -10.85 -9.26 -4.28
C LEU A 84 -12.15 -9.98 -3.89
N GLY A 85 -12.48 -10.01 -2.60
CA GLY A 85 -13.70 -10.63 -2.12
C GLY A 85 -13.84 -10.54 -0.61
N THR A 86 -15.05 -10.81 -0.12
CA THR A 86 -15.35 -10.95 1.31
C THR A 86 -15.78 -12.38 1.60
N GLU A 87 -15.86 -12.77 2.87
CA GLU A 87 -16.31 -14.12 3.27
C GLU A 87 -17.70 -14.49 2.71
N GLU A 88 -18.54 -13.47 2.48
CA GLU A 88 -19.91 -13.62 1.96
C GLU A 88 -19.95 -13.65 0.42
N ASN A 89 -18.92 -13.13 -0.26
CA ASN A 89 -18.84 -13.07 -1.72
C ASN A 89 -17.40 -13.33 -2.17
N LEU A 90 -17.07 -14.62 -2.24
CA LEU A 90 -15.79 -15.11 -2.74
C LEU A 90 -15.64 -14.82 -4.24
N HIS A 91 -14.42 -14.49 -4.64
CA HIS A 91 -14.03 -14.33 -6.05
C HIS A 91 -14.05 -15.66 -6.81
#